data_AF-A0A3D9SF96-F1
#
_entry.id   AF-A0A3D9SF96-F1
#
_cell.length_a   1.000
_cell.length_b   1.000
_cell.length_c   1.000
_cell.angle_alpha   90.00
_cell.angle_beta   90.00
_cell.angle_gamma   90.00
#
_symmetry.space_group_name_H-M   'P 1'
#
loop_
_entity.id
_entity.type
_entity.pdbx_description
1 polymer ?
#
loop_
_entity_poly.entity_id
_entity_poly.type
_entity_poly.pdbx_seq_one_letter_code
_entity_poly.pdbx_strand_id
1 'polypeptide(L)'
;MKNKLKQTMKLTNKLALAGLIAVSSMAAMSHSNVNAASTAAPAQSAATSLSAQKGSTYIKSIYMLASEGKIPGLNAIAGKTKISDVHYKWGIPDVGGDLKGNHYELYNFGMGQGAYGFGINKSGVIYDLRNFGQSIDRTVGVKSLTFASVIKTLGMPKEVRYSGTDKIYVYHPSKLYELKFVGPSKVAKGQVAHIDHINVYAGKANT
;
A
#
# COMPACT_ATOMS: atom_id res chain seq x y z
N MET A 1 32.76 -8.73 -48.27
CA MET A 1 32.47 -10.08 -48.83
C MET A 1 31.66 -10.89 -47.82
N LYS A 2 30.76 -11.79 -48.27
CA LYS A 2 30.22 -13.00 -47.60
C LYS A 2 29.67 -12.80 -46.15
N ASN A 3 28.36 -12.97 -45.90
CA ASN A 3 27.64 -14.25 -45.70
C ASN A 3 28.31 -15.16 -44.65
N LYS A 4 27.64 -15.69 -43.61
CA LYS A 4 26.19 -15.92 -43.38
C LYS A 4 25.90 -15.88 -41.83
N LEU A 5 24.79 -16.33 -41.20
CA LEU A 5 23.78 -17.35 -41.53
C LEU A 5 22.32 -17.04 -41.07
N LYS A 6 21.79 -17.68 -40.01
CA LYS A 6 20.34 -17.88 -39.70
C LYS A 6 20.10 -18.21 -38.20
N GLN A 7 18.97 -17.80 -37.56
CA GLN A 7 17.70 -18.56 -37.27
C GLN A 7 17.88 -19.89 -36.48
N THR A 8 17.00 -20.35 -35.55
CA THR A 8 15.67 -19.90 -35.09
C THR A 8 15.28 -20.48 -33.69
N MET A 9 14.24 -19.88 -33.09
CA MET A 9 13.42 -20.32 -31.93
C MET A 9 13.26 -21.84 -31.66
N LYS A 10 13.11 -22.21 -30.37
CA LYS A 10 11.97 -23.02 -29.87
C LYS A 10 11.57 -22.63 -28.44
N LEU A 11 10.31 -22.21 -28.25
CA LEU A 11 9.63 -22.27 -26.96
C LEU A 11 9.03 -23.68 -26.78
N THR A 12 8.95 -24.19 -25.56
CA THR A 12 8.23 -25.44 -25.25
C THR A 12 7.45 -25.33 -23.94
N ASN A 13 6.15 -25.09 -24.02
CA ASN A 13 5.24 -25.32 -22.91
C ASN A 13 5.16 -26.84 -22.66
N LYS A 14 5.35 -27.27 -21.40
CA LYS A 14 5.00 -28.62 -20.95
C LYS A 14 3.74 -28.58 -20.11
N LEU A 15 2.62 -28.92 -20.74
CA LEU A 15 1.37 -29.22 -20.03
C LEU A 15 1.42 -30.69 -19.59
N ALA A 16 1.12 -30.97 -18.33
CA ALA A 16 1.03 -32.33 -17.79
C ALA A 16 -0.36 -32.55 -17.19
N LEU A 17 -1.03 -33.64 -17.60
CA LEU A 17 -2.42 -33.92 -17.26
C LEU A 17 -2.59 -35.41 -16.91
N ALA A 18 -2.50 -35.75 -15.63
CA ALA A 18 -2.99 -36.98 -15.01
C ALA A 18 -2.93 -36.81 -13.48
N GLY A 19 -3.91 -37.27 -12.68
CA GLY A 19 -5.17 -37.92 -13.06
C GLY A 19 -5.90 -38.48 -11.82
N LEU A 20 -6.77 -39.46 -12.05
CA LEU A 20 -7.36 -40.36 -11.05
C LEU A 20 -8.23 -39.71 -9.95
N ILE A 21 -9.54 -39.64 -10.21
CA ILE A 21 -10.57 -39.63 -9.16
C ILE A 21 -11.15 -41.04 -9.10
N ALA A 22 -11.09 -41.68 -7.93
CA ALA A 22 -11.72 -43.00 -7.71
C ALA A 22 -13.24 -42.85 -7.54
N VAL A 23 -14.02 -43.76 -8.14
CA VAL A 23 -15.49 -43.74 -8.08
C VAL A 23 -15.98 -44.76 -7.07
N SER A 24 -16.71 -44.31 -6.05
CA SER A 24 -17.47 -45.17 -5.14
C SER A 24 -18.83 -44.54 -4.81
N SER A 25 -19.87 -45.05 -5.45
CA SER A 25 -21.28 -44.82 -5.10
C SER A 25 -21.64 -45.58 -3.80
N MET A 26 -22.75 -45.37 -3.07
CA MET A 26 -24.03 -44.68 -3.31
C MET A 26 -24.60 -44.16 -1.96
N ALA A 27 -25.45 -43.12 -1.94
CA ALA A 27 -26.64 -43.05 -1.05
C ALA A 27 -27.53 -41.78 -1.25
N ALA A 28 -28.85 -42.00 -1.30
CA ALA A 28 -29.97 -41.15 -0.84
C ALA A 28 -29.92 -39.60 -0.96
N MET A 29 -30.46 -39.13 -2.09
CA MET A 29 -31.28 -37.92 -2.31
C MET A 29 -31.64 -36.96 -1.13
N SER A 30 -31.44 -35.66 -1.38
CA SER A 30 -32.41 -34.59 -1.09
C SER A 30 -32.10 -33.34 -1.92
N HIS A 31 -33.11 -32.65 -2.48
CA HIS A 31 -32.90 -31.54 -3.41
C HIS A 31 -32.88 -30.16 -2.72
N SER A 32 -31.83 -29.38 -2.96
CA SER A 32 -31.85 -27.91 -2.98
C SER A 32 -30.64 -27.39 -3.78
N ASN A 33 -30.86 -26.40 -4.63
CA ASN A 33 -29.93 -26.06 -5.72
C ASN A 33 -28.76 -25.19 -5.24
N VAL A 34 -27.51 -25.61 -5.53
CA VAL A 34 -26.31 -24.76 -5.33
C VAL A 34 -25.26 -24.90 -6.46
N ASN A 35 -25.42 -24.03 -7.46
CA ASN A 35 -24.35 -23.32 -8.18
C ASN A 35 -23.36 -24.05 -9.15
N ALA A 36 -22.81 -23.22 -10.06
CA ALA A 36 -21.54 -23.33 -10.80
C ALA A 36 -21.42 -24.24 -12.05
N ALA A 37 -21.66 -23.64 -13.24
CA ALA A 37 -20.91 -23.94 -14.48
C ALA A 37 -21.10 -22.87 -15.59
N SER A 38 -20.72 -21.60 -15.34
CA SER A 38 -20.76 -20.56 -16.40
C SER A 38 -19.44 -20.50 -17.19
N THR A 39 -19.54 -20.65 -18.51
CA THR A 39 -18.42 -20.54 -19.46
C THR A 39 -17.90 -19.11 -19.59
N ALA A 40 -16.63 -18.96 -20.00
CA ALA A 40 -15.96 -17.66 -20.06
C ALA A 40 -16.33 -16.83 -21.30
N ALA A 41 -16.54 -15.54 -21.06
CA ALA A 41 -16.60 -14.46 -22.07
C ALA A 41 -15.96 -13.19 -21.45
N PRO A 42 -15.48 -12.21 -22.24
CA PRO A 42 -14.46 -11.27 -21.75
C PRO A 42 -14.98 -10.19 -20.81
N ALA A 43 -14.20 -9.88 -19.78
CA ALA A 43 -14.40 -8.72 -18.90
C ALA A 43 -14.05 -7.42 -19.64
N GLN A 44 -15.01 -6.86 -20.37
CA GLN A 44 -14.85 -5.57 -21.05
C GLN A 44 -14.70 -4.43 -20.04
N SER A 45 -13.71 -3.55 -20.26
CA SER A 45 -13.39 -2.43 -19.37
C SER A 45 -14.54 -1.42 -19.26
N ALA A 46 -15.40 -1.58 -18.25
CA ALA A 46 -16.34 -0.54 -17.84
C ALA A 46 -15.59 0.61 -17.17
N ALA A 47 -15.57 1.78 -17.81
CA ALA A 47 -15.09 3.03 -17.23
C ALA A 47 -16.11 3.57 -16.20
N THR A 48 -16.32 2.82 -15.12
CA THR A 48 -17.28 3.17 -14.06
C THR A 48 -16.82 4.42 -13.31
N SER A 49 -17.71 5.40 -13.23
CA SER A 49 -17.50 6.71 -12.59
C SER A 49 -16.79 6.63 -11.23
N LEU A 50 -15.79 7.50 -11.04
CA LEU A 50 -14.97 7.55 -9.82
C LEU A 50 -15.81 8.01 -8.61
N SER A 51 -16.41 7.05 -7.92
CA SER A 51 -17.24 7.28 -6.74
C SER A 51 -16.45 7.16 -5.44
N ALA A 52 -16.89 7.91 -4.42
CA ALA A 52 -16.23 7.98 -3.11
C ALA A 52 -16.20 6.64 -2.34
N GLN A 53 -16.94 5.62 -2.79
CA GLN A 53 -17.01 4.27 -2.20
C GLN A 53 -15.64 3.59 -2.07
N LYS A 54 -14.76 3.69 -3.09
CA LYS A 54 -13.40 3.12 -3.01
C LYS A 54 -12.55 3.89 -1.99
N GLY A 55 -12.62 5.22 -2.02
CA GLY A 55 -11.86 6.10 -1.12
C GLY A 55 -12.21 5.87 0.35
N SER A 56 -13.50 5.86 0.71
CA SER A 56 -13.93 5.68 2.10
C SER A 56 -13.58 4.28 2.65
N THR A 57 -13.67 3.24 1.82
CA THR A 57 -13.24 1.88 2.19
C THR A 57 -11.73 1.82 2.43
N TYR A 58 -10.93 2.43 1.56
CA TYR A 58 -9.47 2.47 1.70
C TYR A 58 -9.00 3.30 2.90
N ILE A 59 -9.64 4.46 3.18
CA ILE A 59 -9.37 5.27 4.37
C ILE A 59 -9.67 4.48 5.67
N LYS A 60 -10.77 3.72 5.71
CA LYS A 60 -11.08 2.84 6.85
C LYS A 60 -10.04 1.72 7.02
N SER A 61 -9.60 1.11 5.93
CA SER A 61 -8.52 0.11 5.94
C SER A 61 -7.20 0.68 6.47
N ILE A 62 -6.81 1.89 6.04
CA ILE A 62 -5.65 2.61 6.60
C ILE A 62 -5.80 2.83 8.11
N TYR A 63 -6.98 3.27 8.57
CA TYR A 63 -7.25 3.51 9.99
C TYR A 63 -7.13 2.24 10.84
N MET A 64 -7.66 1.11 10.35
CA MET A 64 -7.55 -0.19 11.01
C MET A 64 -6.10 -0.66 11.08
N LEU A 65 -5.36 -0.64 9.96
CA LEU A 65 -3.94 -1.01 9.92
C LEU A 65 -3.10 -0.14 10.88
N ALA A 66 -3.37 1.16 10.95
CA ALA A 66 -2.67 2.08 11.83
C ALA A 66 -2.95 1.82 13.32
N SER A 67 -4.10 1.23 13.68
CA SER A 67 -4.36 0.80 15.07
C SER A 67 -3.40 -0.31 15.54
N GLU A 68 -2.89 -1.11 14.60
CA GLU A 68 -1.89 -2.16 14.79
C GLU A 68 -0.45 -1.68 14.54
N GLY A 69 -0.25 -0.40 14.19
CA GLY A 69 1.06 0.17 13.87
C GLY A 69 1.55 -0.12 12.45
N LYS A 70 0.65 -0.49 11.53
CA LYS A 70 0.95 -0.89 10.13
C LYS A 70 0.48 0.16 9.13
N ILE A 71 1.02 0.11 7.91
CA ILE A 71 0.57 0.87 6.73
C ILE A 71 0.28 -0.08 5.55
N PRO A 72 -0.58 0.31 4.59
CA PRO A 72 -0.81 -0.49 3.38
C PRO A 72 0.48 -0.78 2.61
N GLY A 73 0.56 -1.96 1.98
CA GLY A 73 1.66 -2.34 1.07
C GLY A 73 2.95 -2.80 1.76
N LEU A 74 3.06 -2.70 3.08
CA LEU A 74 4.27 -3.03 3.84
C LEU A 74 3.95 -3.99 5.01
N ASN A 75 4.78 -5.01 5.19
CA ASN A 75 4.73 -5.91 6.34
C ASN A 75 5.78 -5.51 7.39
N ALA A 76 5.56 -4.37 8.04
CA ALA A 76 6.35 -3.86 9.16
C ALA A 76 5.42 -3.23 10.20
N ILE A 77 5.87 -3.15 11.45
CA ILE A 77 5.10 -2.57 12.56
C ILE A 77 5.93 -1.48 13.25
N ALA A 78 5.39 -0.28 13.30
CA ALA A 78 6.00 0.86 13.99
C ALA A 78 6.22 0.55 15.48
N GLY A 79 7.40 0.88 15.98
CA GLY A 79 7.89 0.58 17.32
C GLY A 79 8.23 -0.89 17.57
N LYS A 80 8.34 -1.74 16.53
CA LYS A 80 8.71 -3.17 16.68
C LYS A 80 9.70 -3.68 15.64
N THR A 81 9.48 -3.39 14.35
CA THR A 81 10.37 -3.86 13.28
C THR A 81 11.71 -3.12 13.31
N LYS A 82 12.82 -3.83 13.12
CA LYS A 82 14.15 -3.23 12.98
C LYS A 82 14.40 -2.88 11.52
N ILE A 83 15.17 -1.83 11.27
CA ILE A 83 15.55 -1.45 9.91
C ILE A 83 16.44 -2.51 9.24
N SER A 84 17.22 -3.28 10.02
CA SER A 84 17.96 -4.45 9.56
C SER A 84 17.10 -5.46 8.80
N ASP A 85 15.83 -5.61 9.20
CA ASP A 85 14.90 -6.59 8.65
C ASP A 85 14.37 -6.11 7.28
N VAL A 86 14.33 -4.79 7.08
CA VAL A 86 14.04 -4.12 5.81
C VAL A 86 15.27 -4.19 4.90
N HIS A 87 16.46 -3.82 5.40
CA HIS A 87 17.73 -3.89 4.66
C HIS A 87 18.00 -5.30 4.11
N TYR A 88 17.81 -6.33 4.94
CA TYR A 88 17.97 -7.73 4.54
C TYR A 88 17.06 -8.14 3.38
N LYS A 89 15.84 -7.57 3.32
CA LYS A 89 14.82 -7.92 2.32
C LYS A 89 14.86 -7.05 1.06
N TRP A 90 15.24 -5.79 1.19
CA TRP A 90 15.10 -4.76 0.15
C TRP A 90 16.44 -4.15 -0.30
N GLY A 91 17.55 -4.48 0.34
CA GLY A 91 18.86 -3.87 0.09
C GLY A 91 18.98 -2.49 0.74
N ILE A 92 19.96 -1.71 0.28
CA ILE A 92 20.26 -0.36 0.77
C ILE A 92 19.16 0.62 0.29
N PRO A 93 18.68 1.56 1.14
CA PRO A 93 17.74 2.60 0.73
C PRO A 93 18.34 3.56 -0.31
N ASP A 94 17.48 4.22 -1.11
CA ASP A 94 17.89 5.27 -2.05
C ASP A 94 18.48 6.51 -1.35
N VAL A 95 18.05 6.75 -0.09
CA VAL A 95 18.48 7.88 0.73
C VAL A 95 18.62 7.44 2.19
N GLY A 96 19.72 7.83 2.83
CA GLY A 96 19.84 7.90 4.30
C GLY A 96 20.44 6.69 5.02
N GLY A 97 20.71 5.56 4.35
CA GLY A 97 21.23 4.34 5.00
C GLY A 97 22.67 4.45 5.54
N ASP A 98 23.40 5.49 5.15
CA ASP A 98 24.71 5.86 5.68
C ASP A 98 24.60 6.64 7.01
N LEU A 99 23.46 7.25 7.30
CA LEU A 99 23.22 8.08 8.48
C LEU A 99 23.18 7.27 9.78
N LYS A 100 23.32 7.97 10.92
CA LYS A 100 23.42 7.39 12.26
C LYS A 100 22.62 8.21 13.27
N GLY A 101 22.20 7.60 14.38
CA GLY A 101 21.31 8.23 15.35
C GLY A 101 19.85 8.25 14.88
N ASN A 102 19.07 9.29 15.23
CA ASN A 102 17.69 9.41 14.75
C ASN A 102 17.67 10.02 13.36
N HIS A 103 17.24 9.25 12.36
CA HIS A 103 17.29 9.63 10.94
C HIS A 103 16.07 9.10 10.17
N TYR A 104 16.03 9.37 8.87
CA TYR A 104 15.06 8.80 7.94
C TYR A 104 15.77 8.11 6.77
N GLU A 105 15.27 6.93 6.42
CA GLU A 105 15.59 6.24 5.17
C GLU A 105 14.40 6.25 4.21
N LEU A 106 14.66 6.21 2.90
CA LEU A 106 13.62 6.15 1.87
C LEU A 106 13.91 5.07 0.82
N TYR A 107 12.84 4.40 0.37
CA TYR A 107 12.85 3.44 -0.74
C TYR A 107 11.80 3.83 -1.78
N ASN A 108 12.19 3.92 -3.05
CA ASN A 108 11.33 4.29 -4.18
C ASN A 108 11.39 3.23 -5.28
N PHE A 109 10.48 2.26 -5.22
CA PHE A 109 10.44 1.11 -6.14
C PHE A 109 10.02 1.46 -7.57
N GLY A 110 9.70 2.73 -7.87
CA GLY A 110 9.28 3.19 -9.19
C GLY A 110 8.03 2.45 -9.70
N MET A 111 7.90 2.34 -11.02
CA MET A 111 7.03 1.40 -11.77
C MET A 111 5.62 1.10 -11.21
N GLY A 112 4.96 2.07 -10.57
CA GLY A 112 3.66 1.85 -9.91
C GLY A 112 3.71 0.99 -8.63
N GLN A 113 4.88 0.65 -8.12
CA GLN A 113 5.03 0.00 -6.80
C GLN A 113 5.02 1.04 -5.65
N GLY A 114 5.46 2.27 -5.95
CA GLY A 114 5.41 3.41 -5.03
C GLY A 114 6.63 3.55 -4.14
N ALA A 115 6.55 4.47 -3.18
CA ALA A 115 7.64 4.78 -2.27
C ALA A 115 7.24 4.72 -0.78
N TYR A 116 8.22 4.35 0.04
CA TYR A 116 8.11 4.16 1.49
C TYR A 116 9.22 4.93 2.20
N GLY A 117 8.97 5.34 3.44
CA GLY A 117 9.95 6.02 4.29
C GLY A 117 9.92 5.51 5.72
N PHE A 118 11.09 5.45 6.34
CA PHE A 118 11.30 4.84 7.66
C PHE A 118 11.98 5.86 8.57
N GLY A 119 11.27 6.34 9.59
CA GLY A 119 11.89 7.08 10.70
C GLY A 119 12.49 6.09 11.69
N ILE A 120 13.79 6.17 11.92
CA ILE A 120 14.58 5.14 12.63
C ILE A 120 15.23 5.76 13.86
N ASN A 121 15.14 5.09 15.01
CA ASN A 121 15.77 5.54 16.26
C ASN A 121 17.23 5.06 16.38
N LYS A 122 17.95 5.55 17.39
CA LYS A 122 19.36 5.17 17.68
C LYS A 122 19.59 3.66 17.83
N SER A 123 18.55 2.90 18.21
CA SER A 123 18.59 1.45 18.38
C SER A 123 18.23 0.66 17.11
N GLY A 124 18.05 1.34 15.96
CA GLY A 124 17.68 0.72 14.69
C GLY A 124 16.22 0.26 14.60
N VAL A 125 15.36 0.69 15.54
CA VAL A 125 13.91 0.39 15.52
C VAL A 125 13.18 1.49 14.76
N ILE A 126 12.28 1.07 13.87
CA ILE A 126 11.46 1.96 13.06
C ILE A 126 10.34 2.55 13.95
N TYR A 127 10.31 3.87 14.14
CA TYR A 127 9.28 4.58 14.90
C TYR A 127 8.25 5.30 14.02
N ASP A 128 8.56 5.65 12.76
CA ASP A 128 7.63 6.28 11.81
C ASP A 128 7.60 5.48 10.51
N LEU A 129 6.41 5.03 10.09
CA LEU A 129 6.19 4.30 8.84
C LEU A 129 5.43 5.17 7.83
N ARG A 130 6.08 5.57 6.74
CA ARG A 130 5.50 6.42 5.69
C ARG A 130 5.16 5.63 4.42
N ASN A 131 4.00 5.90 3.83
CA ASN A 131 3.62 5.44 2.50
C ASN A 131 3.27 6.68 1.64
N PHE A 132 4.06 6.93 0.59
CA PHE A 132 3.89 8.05 -0.34
C PHE A 132 2.93 7.74 -1.51
N GLY A 133 2.46 6.49 -1.61
CA GLY A 133 1.65 5.99 -2.71
C GLY A 133 2.44 5.77 -4.00
N GLN A 134 1.71 5.60 -5.10
CA GLN A 134 2.28 5.51 -6.44
C GLN A 134 2.52 6.93 -6.99
N SER A 135 3.71 7.19 -7.52
CA SER A 135 4.06 8.52 -8.05
C SER A 135 3.40 8.87 -9.38
N ILE A 136 2.96 7.85 -10.14
CA ILE A 136 2.49 7.97 -11.53
C ILE A 136 0.99 8.23 -11.60
N ASP A 137 0.18 7.49 -10.82
CA ASP A 137 -1.29 7.58 -10.85
C ASP A 137 -1.82 8.21 -9.55
N ARG A 138 -2.44 9.39 -9.71
CA ARG A 138 -3.09 10.13 -8.60
C ARG A 138 -4.55 9.74 -8.37
N THR A 139 -5.12 8.81 -9.15
CA THR A 139 -6.50 8.31 -9.01
C THR A 139 -6.60 7.07 -8.11
N VAL A 140 -5.46 6.46 -7.75
CA VAL A 140 -5.39 5.27 -6.88
C VAL A 140 -4.52 5.48 -5.63
N GLY A 141 -4.60 4.53 -4.69
CA GLY A 141 -3.76 4.48 -3.50
C GLY A 141 -3.81 5.77 -2.64
N VAL A 142 -2.71 6.07 -1.95
CA VAL A 142 -2.61 7.23 -1.05
C VAL A 142 -2.86 8.56 -1.79
N LYS A 143 -2.32 8.72 -3.01
CA LYS A 143 -2.47 9.95 -3.80
C LYS A 143 -3.92 10.23 -4.23
N SER A 144 -4.79 9.23 -4.29
CA SER A 144 -6.24 9.43 -4.54
C SER A 144 -6.98 10.15 -3.40
N LEU A 145 -6.40 10.16 -2.20
CA LEU A 145 -7.05 10.71 -1.03
C LEU A 145 -6.95 12.23 -1.00
N THR A 146 -7.94 12.86 -0.37
CA THR A 146 -7.97 14.30 -0.09
C THR A 146 -8.38 14.54 1.36
N PHE A 147 -7.99 15.66 1.95
CA PHE A 147 -8.43 16.05 3.30
C PHE A 147 -9.97 16.00 3.47
N ALA A 148 -10.72 16.38 2.43
CA ALA A 148 -12.19 16.32 2.43
C ALA A 148 -12.73 14.87 2.45
N SER A 149 -12.14 13.95 1.68
CA SER A 149 -12.51 12.53 1.72
C SER A 149 -12.18 11.86 3.06
N VAL A 150 -11.08 12.27 3.71
CA VAL A 150 -10.69 11.79 5.04
C VAL A 150 -11.70 12.27 6.09
N ILE A 151 -12.03 13.58 6.12
CA ILE A 151 -13.06 14.12 7.04
C ILE A 151 -14.42 13.43 6.82
N LYS A 152 -14.84 13.26 5.56
CA LYS A 152 -16.11 12.59 5.22
C LYS A 152 -16.16 11.12 5.68
N THR A 153 -15.02 10.49 5.94
CA THR A 153 -14.93 9.07 6.31
C THR A 153 -14.66 8.84 7.80
N LEU A 154 -13.88 9.70 8.45
CA LEU A 154 -13.40 9.55 9.83
C LEU A 154 -13.89 10.63 10.80
N GLY A 155 -14.62 11.64 10.31
CA GLY A 155 -14.90 12.87 11.06
C GLY A 155 -13.71 13.82 11.06
N MET A 156 -13.81 14.93 11.81
CA MET A 156 -12.68 15.84 12.01
C MET A 156 -11.60 15.18 12.88
N PRO A 157 -10.30 15.39 12.58
CA PRO A 157 -9.23 14.97 13.49
C PRO A 157 -9.30 15.79 14.78
N LYS A 158 -8.87 15.21 15.90
CA LYS A 158 -8.74 15.95 17.18
C LYS A 158 -7.59 16.96 17.17
N GLU A 159 -6.69 16.85 16.20
CA GLU A 159 -5.49 17.66 16.11
C GLU A 159 -5.09 17.89 14.64
N VAL A 160 -4.70 19.12 14.33
CA VAL A 160 -4.14 19.52 13.03
C VAL A 160 -2.79 20.17 13.28
N ARG A 161 -1.72 19.54 12.77
CA ARG A 161 -0.34 20.08 12.81
C ARG A 161 -0.01 20.71 11.46
N TYR A 162 1.00 21.58 11.43
CA TYR A 162 1.57 22.17 10.22
C TYR A 162 3.09 22.00 10.24
N SER A 163 3.71 21.82 9.07
CA SER A 163 5.17 21.68 8.95
C SER A 163 5.63 22.25 7.61
N GLY A 164 6.29 23.40 7.63
CA GLY A 164 6.64 24.13 6.40
C GLY A 164 5.40 24.46 5.57
N THR A 165 5.33 23.92 4.35
CA THR A 165 4.18 24.01 3.44
C THR A 165 3.01 23.10 3.80
N ASP A 166 3.22 22.12 4.68
CA ASP A 166 2.35 20.96 4.80
C ASP A 166 1.34 21.11 5.94
N LYS A 167 0.17 20.52 5.72
CA LYS A 167 -0.91 20.36 6.69
C LYS A 167 -1.04 18.89 7.03
N ILE A 168 -1.22 18.59 8.31
CA ILE A 168 -1.17 17.25 8.86
C ILE A 168 -2.43 17.03 9.70
N TYR A 169 -3.31 16.12 9.28
CA TYR A 169 -4.46 15.69 10.09
C TYR A 169 -4.07 14.49 10.93
N VAL A 170 -4.07 14.63 12.26
CA VAL A 170 -3.63 13.59 13.20
C VAL A 170 -4.83 12.89 13.82
N TYR A 171 -4.90 11.59 13.57
CA TYR A 171 -5.87 10.65 14.16
C TYR A 171 -5.16 9.73 15.13
N HIS A 172 -5.90 9.26 16.13
CA HIS A 172 -5.39 8.40 17.20
C HIS A 172 -6.15 7.06 17.17
N PRO A 173 -5.82 6.16 16.22
CA PRO A 173 -6.50 4.86 16.06
C PRO A 173 -6.24 3.88 17.20
N SER A 174 -5.19 4.10 18.02
CA SER A 174 -5.00 3.42 19.30
C SER A 174 -4.23 4.31 20.29
N LYS A 175 -4.05 3.85 21.53
CA LYS A 175 -3.24 4.55 22.55
C LYS A 175 -1.72 4.49 22.28
N LEU A 176 -1.27 3.82 21.21
CA LEU A 176 0.15 3.59 20.90
C LEU A 176 0.60 4.28 19.60
N TYR A 177 -0.32 4.63 18.72
CA TYR A 177 -0.02 5.06 17.35
C TYR A 177 -0.79 6.32 16.95
N GLU A 178 -0.08 7.29 16.38
CA GLU A 178 -0.66 8.39 15.61
C GLU A 178 -0.75 7.96 14.13
N LEU A 179 -1.93 8.06 13.52
CA LEU A 179 -2.09 8.04 12.06
C LEU A 179 -2.18 9.48 11.56
N LYS A 180 -1.34 9.87 10.62
CA LYS A 180 -1.35 11.22 10.05
C LYS A 180 -1.52 11.15 8.54
N PHE A 181 -2.37 12.05 8.04
CA PHE A 181 -2.54 12.31 6.61
C PHE A 181 -1.85 13.65 6.31
N VAL A 182 -0.82 13.62 5.45
CA VAL A 182 0.04 14.76 5.14
C VAL A 182 -0.18 15.19 3.70
N GLY A 183 -0.28 16.50 3.46
CA GLY A 183 -0.44 17.08 2.12
C GLY A 183 -0.37 18.61 2.18
N PRO A 184 -0.45 19.32 1.05
CA PRO A 184 -0.21 20.74 0.99
C PRO A 184 -1.26 21.53 1.79
N SER A 185 -0.80 22.51 2.56
CA SER A 185 -1.69 23.42 3.30
C SER A 185 -2.52 24.30 2.36
N LYS A 186 -1.92 24.72 1.24
CA LYS A 186 -2.47 25.58 0.17
C LYS A 186 -2.22 24.94 -1.20
N VAL A 187 -3.15 25.10 -2.14
CA VAL A 187 -3.00 24.71 -3.55
C VAL A 187 -3.41 25.87 -4.46
N ALA A 188 -2.97 25.85 -5.71
CA ALA A 188 -3.37 26.85 -6.71
C ALA A 188 -4.89 26.82 -6.95
N LYS A 189 -5.48 27.97 -7.34
CA LYS A 189 -6.92 28.09 -7.59
C LYS A 189 -7.35 27.09 -8.68
N GLY A 190 -8.35 26.26 -8.37
CA GLY A 190 -8.83 25.20 -9.26
C GLY A 190 -8.11 23.85 -9.15
N GLN A 191 -7.05 23.74 -8.34
CA GLN A 191 -6.38 22.47 -8.04
C GLN A 191 -6.95 21.81 -6.78
N VAL A 192 -6.84 20.48 -6.70
CA VAL A 192 -7.30 19.68 -5.56
C VAL A 192 -6.13 19.41 -4.59
N ALA A 193 -6.37 19.58 -3.29
CA ALA A 193 -5.41 19.23 -2.24
C ALA A 193 -5.45 17.72 -1.94
N HIS A 194 -4.68 16.97 -2.73
CA HIS A 194 -4.42 15.54 -2.53
C HIS A 194 -3.55 15.29 -1.28
N ILE A 195 -3.61 14.09 -0.72
CA ILE A 195 -2.70 13.61 0.31
C ILE A 195 -1.40 13.16 -0.37
N ASP A 196 -0.27 13.67 0.11
CA ASP A 196 1.05 13.33 -0.41
C ASP A 196 1.63 12.08 0.21
N HIS A 197 1.41 11.88 1.52
CA HIS A 197 1.72 10.63 2.19
C HIS A 197 0.84 10.42 3.41
N ILE A 198 0.71 9.16 3.82
CA ILE A 198 0.25 8.80 5.16
C ILE A 198 1.45 8.35 5.97
N ASN A 199 1.39 8.56 7.29
CA ASN A 199 2.35 7.95 8.20
C ASN A 199 1.74 7.45 9.51
N VAL A 200 2.33 6.38 10.03
CA VAL A 200 1.94 5.73 11.29
C VAL A 200 3.12 5.77 12.24
N TYR A 201 2.96 6.53 13.33
CA TYR A 201 4.02 6.96 14.22
C TYR A 201 3.83 6.39 15.62
N ALA A 202 4.82 5.64 16.09
CA ALA A 202 4.88 5.00 17.40
C ALA A 202 5.67 5.88 18.38
N GLY A 203 5.01 6.87 18.99
CA GLY A 203 5.68 7.89 19.81
C GLY A 203 6.55 7.32 20.96
N LYS A 204 6.17 6.17 21.53
CA LYS A 204 6.97 5.49 22.58
C LYS A 204 8.28 4.86 22.09
N ALA A 205 8.51 4.76 20.78
CA ALA A 205 9.74 4.22 20.19
C ALA A 205 10.69 5.32 19.66
N ASN A 206 10.26 6.58 19.66
CA ASN A 206 11.09 7.71 19.25
C ASN A 206 11.85 8.29 20.47
N THR A 207 12.80 7.51 20.99
CA THR A 207 13.61 7.78 22.18
C THR A 207 15.07 7.37 21.93
#